data_AF-A0A7J2MW34-F1
#
_entry.id   AF-A0A7J2MW34-F1
#
_cell.length_a   1.000
_cell.length_b   1.000
_cell.length_c   1.000
_cell.angle_alpha   90.00
_cell.angle_beta   90.00
_cell.angle_gamma   90.00
#
_symmetry.space_group_name_H-M   'P 1'
#
loop_
_entity.id
_entity.type
_entity.pdbx_description
1 polymer ?
#
loop_
_entity_poly.entity_id
_entity_poly.type
_entity_poly.pdbx_seq_one_letter_code
_entity_poly.pdbx_strand_id
1 'polypeptide(L)'
;MPYRVAIDGIYRKKSPFEGLLQHMSKVKECVALLKEGVLRYIDGEYENFHEVAEKVSKLEHEADLIKGNIRAHLPRSVFMPVDKKYFLWLLREQDAILDHAENLAQLLDLRHTKIPDELKDDFKKH
;
A
#
# COMPACT_ATOMS: atom_id res chain seq x y z
N MET A 1 18.91 -35.52 -24.04
CA MET A 1 19.59 -34.39 -24.73
C MET A 1 19.70 -33.23 -23.76
N PRO A 2 20.88 -32.59 -23.58
CA PRO A 2 20.99 -31.46 -22.68
C PRO A 2 20.38 -30.22 -23.35
N TYR A 3 19.33 -29.67 -22.73
CA TYR A 3 18.65 -28.47 -23.20
C TYR A 3 19.58 -27.27 -23.02
N ARG A 4 20.17 -26.76 -24.11
CA ARG A 4 20.96 -25.53 -24.10
C ARG A 4 20.00 -24.35 -24.25
N VAL A 5 19.68 -23.68 -23.14
CA VAL A 5 19.00 -22.38 -23.16
C VAL A 5 20.06 -21.29 -23.26
N ALA A 6 19.86 -20.34 -24.17
CA ALA A 6 20.70 -19.18 -24.25
C ALA A 6 20.56 -18.36 -22.95
N ILE A 7 21.70 -18.03 -22.32
CA ILE A 7 21.75 -17.40 -20.99
C ILE A 7 20.95 -16.08 -20.95
N ASP A 8 20.81 -15.39 -22.08
CA ASP A 8 20.04 -14.15 -22.21
C ASP A 8 18.52 -14.34 -22.00
N GLY A 9 17.99 -15.54 -22.24
CA GLY A 9 16.60 -15.90 -21.97
C GLY A 9 16.33 -16.31 -20.51
N ILE A 10 17.37 -16.41 -19.69
CA ILE A 10 17.30 -16.89 -18.31
C ILE A 10 17.22 -15.72 -17.29
N TYR A 11 17.81 -14.57 -17.63
CA TYR A 11 17.75 -13.37 -16.79
C TYR A 11 16.50 -12.52 -17.07
N ARG A 12 15.84 -12.05 -16.01
CA ARG A 12 14.72 -11.12 -16.12
C ARG A 12 15.24 -9.75 -16.58
N LYS A 13 14.82 -9.29 -17.76
CA LYS A 13 15.22 -7.98 -18.34
C LYS A 13 14.72 -6.77 -17.55
N LYS A 14 13.60 -6.89 -16.82
CA LYS A 14 13.04 -5.83 -15.97
C LYS A 14 13.33 -6.07 -14.49
N SER A 15 13.81 -5.05 -13.80
CA SER A 15 14.06 -5.09 -12.36
C SER A 15 12.79 -5.50 -11.59
N PRO A 16 12.85 -6.46 -10.66
CA PRO A 16 11.71 -6.81 -9.81
C PRO A 16 11.32 -5.65 -8.87
N PHE A 17 12.23 -4.71 -8.62
CA PHE A 17 12.00 -3.56 -7.74
C PHE A 17 11.05 -2.51 -8.33
N GLU A 18 10.89 -2.46 -9.66
CA GLU A 18 9.99 -1.50 -10.30
C GLU A 18 8.56 -1.67 -9.77
N GLY A 19 8.09 -2.92 -9.61
CA GLY A 19 6.79 -3.20 -9.04
C GLY A 19 6.68 -2.80 -7.56
N LEU A 20 7.72 -3.05 -6.75
CA LEU A 20 7.74 -2.61 -5.34
C LEU A 20 7.67 -1.08 -5.22
N LEU A 21 8.34 -0.35 -6.12
CA LEU A 21 8.30 1.11 -6.13
C LEU A 21 6.92 1.63 -6.54
N GLN A 22 6.30 1.00 -7.55
CA GLN A 22 4.93 1.32 -7.95
C GLN A 22 3.94 1.06 -6.80
N HIS A 23 4.04 -0.09 -6.14
CA HIS A 23 3.22 -0.44 -4.98
C HIS A 23 3.41 0.56 -3.84
N MET A 24 4.66 0.83 -3.43
CA MET A 24 4.97 1.80 -2.39
C MET A 24 4.52 3.23 -2.73
N SER A 25 4.49 3.60 -4.02
CA SER A 25 3.94 4.89 -4.45
C SER A 25 2.45 5.00 -4.09
N LYS A 26 1.68 3.92 -4.27
CA LYS A 26 0.27 3.87 -3.88
C LYS A 26 0.08 3.88 -2.37
N VAL A 27 0.92 3.18 -1.63
CA VAL A 27 0.96 3.27 -0.16
C VAL A 27 1.15 4.72 0.30
N LYS A 28 2.12 5.44 -0.28
CA LYS A 28 2.37 6.85 0.06
C LYS A 28 1.20 7.76 -0.25
N GLU A 29 0.59 7.57 -1.43
CA GLU A 29 -0.60 8.33 -1.87
C GLU A 29 -1.76 8.13 -0.88
N CYS A 30 -2.03 6.87 -0.50
CA CYS A 30 -3.07 6.51 0.46
C CYS A 30 -2.83 7.13 1.84
N VAL A 31 -1.61 7.01 2.39
CA VAL A 31 -1.28 7.55 3.70
C VAL A 31 -1.35 9.08 3.72
N ALA A 32 -0.93 9.75 2.65
CA ALA A 32 -1.02 11.21 2.54
C ALA A 32 -2.49 11.67 2.53
N LEU A 33 -3.32 11.05 1.69
CA LEU A 33 -4.75 11.32 1.63
C LEU A 33 -5.44 11.07 2.98
N LEU A 34 -5.16 9.94 3.62
CA LEU A 34 -5.74 9.60 4.91
C LEU A 34 -5.33 10.59 5.99
N LYS A 35 -4.06 11.02 6.01
CA LYS A 35 -3.59 12.04 6.95
C LYS A 35 -4.39 13.33 6.81
N GLU A 36 -4.55 13.84 5.59
CA GLU A 36 -5.34 15.05 5.33
C GLU A 36 -6.80 14.89 5.79
N GLY A 37 -7.40 13.73 5.50
CA GLY A 37 -8.76 13.41 5.94
C GLY A 37 -8.90 13.36 7.46
N VAL A 38 -7.97 12.70 8.16
CA VAL A 38 -7.99 12.56 9.61
C VAL A 38 -7.80 13.92 10.30
N LEU A 39 -6.95 14.80 9.77
CA LEU A 39 -6.78 16.15 10.31
C LEU A 39 -8.09 16.96 10.25
N ARG A 40 -8.81 16.88 9.13
CA ARG A 40 -10.15 17.50 8.99
C ARG A 40 -11.19 16.85 9.91
N TYR A 41 -11.13 15.53 10.06
CA TYR A 41 -12.00 14.79 10.97
C TYR A 41 -11.82 15.22 12.43
N ILE A 42 -10.57 15.44 12.87
CA ILE A 42 -10.24 15.96 14.21
C ILE A 42 -10.88 17.34 14.44
N ASP A 43 -10.98 18.17 13.39
CA ASP A 43 -11.64 19.48 13.43
C ASP A 43 -13.17 19.43 13.38
N GLY A 44 -13.75 18.23 13.25
CA GLY A 44 -15.19 18.00 13.28
C GLY A 44 -15.86 17.99 11.91
N GLU A 45 -15.09 17.95 10.82
CA GLU A 45 -15.61 17.85 9.45
C GLU A 45 -15.95 16.39 9.07
N TYR A 46 -16.94 15.80 9.75
CA TYR A 46 -17.31 14.39 9.57
C TYR A 46 -18.03 14.10 8.26
N GLU A 47 -18.91 15.00 7.81
CA GLU A 47 -19.82 14.76 6.66
C GLU A 47 -19.08 14.48 5.35
N ASN A 48 -17.86 15.00 5.20
CA ASN A 48 -17.05 14.82 4.00
C ASN A 48 -16.06 13.65 4.11
N PHE A 49 -16.01 12.95 5.25
CA PHE A 49 -15.04 11.89 5.48
C PHE A 49 -15.33 10.64 4.64
N HIS A 50 -16.58 10.42 4.24
CA HIS A 50 -16.97 9.35 3.33
C HIS A 50 -16.18 9.38 2.00
N GLU A 51 -15.93 10.56 1.45
CA GLU A 51 -15.13 10.71 0.23
C GLU A 51 -13.67 10.28 0.42
N VAL A 52 -13.12 10.47 1.63
CA VAL A 52 -11.78 10.03 1.98
C VAL A 52 -11.75 8.50 2.04
N ALA A 53 -12.72 7.88 2.70
CA ALA A 53 -12.84 6.43 2.80
C ALA A 53 -12.98 5.77 1.42
N GLU A 54 -13.81 6.32 0.53
CA GLU A 54 -13.98 5.82 -0.83
C GLU A 54 -12.67 5.91 -1.64
N LYS A 55 -11.96 7.03 -1.55
CA LYS A 55 -10.67 7.21 -2.23
C LYS A 55 -9.59 6.29 -1.68
N VAL A 56 -9.56 6.07 -0.36
CA VAL A 56 -8.64 5.11 0.28
C VAL A 56 -8.91 3.69 -0.22
N SER A 57 -10.16 3.26 -0.29
CA SER A 57 -10.53 1.93 -0.81
C SER A 57 -10.16 1.77 -2.30
N LYS A 58 -10.31 2.83 -3.12
CA LYS A 58 -9.81 2.81 -4.51
C LYS A 58 -8.29 2.64 -4.59
N LEU A 59 -7.53 3.32 -3.73
CA LEU A 59 -6.07 3.22 -3.71
C LEU A 59 -5.59 1.86 -3.21
N GLU A 60 -6.28 1.27 -2.24
CA GLU A 60 -6.06 -0.12 -1.80
C GLU A 60 -6.26 -1.06 -3.00
N HIS A 61 -7.39 -0.95 -3.70
CA HIS A 61 -7.67 -1.82 -4.85
C HIS A 61 -6.61 -1.71 -5.95
N GLU A 62 -6.18 -0.50 -6.27
CA GLU A 62 -5.10 -0.26 -7.24
C GLU A 62 -3.77 -0.89 -6.80
N ALA A 63 -3.43 -0.79 -5.51
CA ALA A 63 -2.23 -1.42 -4.97
C ALA A 63 -2.35 -2.95 -4.98
N ASP A 64 -3.53 -3.49 -4.73
CA ASP A 64 -3.82 -4.92 -4.74
C ASP A 64 -3.61 -5.52 -6.14
N LEU A 65 -4.03 -4.80 -7.18
CA LEU A 65 -3.75 -5.14 -8.57
C LEU A 65 -2.24 -5.17 -8.86
N ILE A 66 -1.48 -4.19 -8.35
CA ILE A 66 -0.01 -4.14 -8.48
C ILE A 66 0.62 -5.33 -7.73
N LYS A 67 0.19 -5.63 -6.51
CA LYS A 67 0.63 -6.79 -5.71
C LYS A 67 0.40 -8.10 -6.46
N GLY A 68 -0.79 -8.29 -7.02
CA GLY A 68 -1.14 -9.42 -7.86
C GLY A 68 -0.21 -9.55 -9.07
N ASN A 69 0.02 -8.45 -9.78
CA ASN A 69 0.90 -8.40 -10.95
C ASN A 69 2.37 -8.76 -10.59
N ILE A 70 2.89 -8.25 -9.47
CA ILE A 70 4.23 -8.58 -8.97
C ILE A 70 4.35 -10.09 -8.72
N ARG A 71 3.38 -10.67 -8.01
CA ARG A 71 3.38 -12.10 -7.66
C ARG A 71 3.26 -13.00 -8.89
N ALA A 72 2.40 -12.64 -9.84
CA ALA A 72 2.18 -13.39 -11.08
C ALA A 72 3.44 -13.47 -11.95
N HIS A 73 4.24 -12.40 -11.98
CA HIS A 73 5.43 -12.31 -12.81
C HIS A 73 6.73 -12.64 -12.07
N LEU A 74 6.69 -13.05 -10.80
CA LEU A 74 7.89 -13.30 -10.00
C LEU A 74 8.61 -14.58 -10.46
N PRO A 75 9.92 -14.55 -10.76
CA PRO A 75 10.66 -15.72 -11.23
C PRO A 75 10.69 -16.86 -10.19
N ARG A 76 10.79 -18.11 -10.66
CA ARG A 76 10.58 -19.28 -9.80
C ARG A 76 11.69 -19.53 -8.77
N SER A 77 12.98 -19.34 -9.05
CA SER A 77 14.03 -19.22 -8.00
C SER A 77 15.48 -19.13 -8.49
N VAL A 78 15.79 -19.38 -9.77
CA VAL A 78 17.21 -19.63 -10.15
C VAL A 78 18.03 -18.34 -10.38
N PHE A 79 17.42 -17.20 -10.72
CA PHE A 79 18.16 -15.96 -11.08
C PHE A 79 17.43 -14.67 -10.67
N MET A 80 17.22 -14.47 -9.36
CA MET A 80 16.76 -13.18 -8.83
C MET A 80 17.97 -12.43 -8.22
N PRO A 81 18.12 -11.12 -8.45
CA PRO A 81 19.24 -10.34 -7.89
C PRO A 81 19.16 -10.21 -6.35
N VAL A 82 18.03 -10.56 -5.76
CA VAL A 82 17.77 -10.56 -4.32
C VAL A 82 17.04 -11.83 -3.92
N ASP A 83 17.12 -12.15 -2.63
CA ASP A 83 16.35 -13.26 -2.07
C ASP A 83 14.85 -12.97 -2.13
N LYS A 84 14.14 -13.89 -2.79
CA LYS A 84 12.70 -13.87 -3.01
C LYS A 84 11.90 -13.77 -1.71
N LYS A 85 12.38 -14.37 -0.62
CA LYS A 85 11.73 -14.32 0.69
C LYS A 85 11.69 -12.88 1.21
N TYR A 86 12.82 -12.18 1.19
CA TYR A 86 12.89 -10.79 1.64
C TYR A 86 12.09 -9.86 0.73
N PHE A 87 12.12 -10.11 -0.59
CA PHE A 87 11.32 -9.36 -1.54
C PHE A 87 9.81 -9.47 -1.25
N LEU A 88 9.32 -10.70 -1.06
CA LEU A 88 7.90 -10.94 -0.74
C LEU A 88 7.53 -10.46 0.66
N TRP A 89 8.46 -10.53 1.62
CA TRP A 89 8.26 -9.96 2.94
C TRP A 89 8.09 -8.45 2.88
N LEU A 90 8.94 -7.74 2.14
CA LEU A 90 8.80 -6.29 1.96
C LEU A 90 7.48 -5.92 1.28
N LEU A 91 7.06 -6.66 0.25
CA LEU A 91 5.76 -6.46 -0.39
C LEU A 91 4.61 -6.61 0.62
N ARG A 92 4.67 -7.62 1.50
CA ARG A 92 3.69 -7.83 2.56
C ARG A 92 3.65 -6.68 3.57
N GLU A 93 4.81 -6.17 3.99
CA GLU A 93 4.84 -5.03 4.93
C GLU A 93 4.23 -3.76 4.31
N GLN A 94 4.46 -3.53 3.02
CA GLN A 94 3.83 -2.41 2.31
C GLN A 94 2.30 -2.56 2.23
N ASP A 95 1.83 -3.77 1.95
CA ASP A 95 0.42 -4.13 1.88
C ASP A 95 -0.29 -3.91 3.22
N ALA A 96 0.34 -4.34 4.32
CA ALA A 96 -0.21 -4.16 5.66
C ALA A 96 -0.44 -2.69 6.03
N ILE A 97 0.36 -1.76 5.50
CA ILE A 97 0.13 -0.31 5.71
C ILE A 97 -1.19 0.13 5.07
N LEU A 98 -1.50 -0.35 3.87
CA LEU A 98 -2.76 -0.06 3.17
C LEU A 98 -3.94 -0.67 3.91
N ASP A 99 -3.83 -1.94 4.32
CA ASP A 99 -4.88 -2.60 5.10
C ASP A 99 -5.21 -1.80 6.37
N HIS A 100 -4.18 -1.33 7.10
CA HIS A 100 -4.39 -0.50 8.29
C HIS A 100 -5.00 0.87 7.97
N ALA A 101 -4.58 1.50 6.87
CA ALA A 101 -5.13 2.76 6.41
C ALA A 101 -6.61 2.64 6.03
N GLU A 102 -6.98 1.60 5.28
CA GLU A 102 -8.36 1.34 4.89
C GLU A 102 -9.24 1.03 6.11
N ASN A 103 -8.79 0.15 7.00
CA ASN A 103 -9.53 -0.17 8.22
C ASN A 103 -9.80 1.08 9.07
N LEU A 104 -8.81 1.97 9.21
CA LEU A 104 -8.98 3.24 9.93
C LEU A 104 -10.00 4.14 9.23
N ALA A 105 -9.90 4.29 7.90
CA ALA A 105 -10.81 5.12 7.14
C ALA A 105 -12.26 4.60 7.25
N GLN A 106 -12.47 3.30 7.07
CA GLN A 106 -13.79 2.68 7.21
C GLN A 106 -14.34 2.84 8.64
N LEU A 107 -13.51 2.68 9.67
CA LEU A 107 -13.94 2.84 11.06
C LEU A 107 -14.43 4.26 11.36
N LEU A 108 -13.69 5.27 10.88
CA LEU A 108 -14.03 6.68 11.09
C LEU A 108 -15.29 7.09 10.31
N ASP A 109 -15.51 6.52 9.13
CA ASP A 109 -16.71 6.72 8.30
C ASP A 109 -17.94 6.04 8.91
N LEU A 110 -17.80 4.79 9.38
CA LEU A 110 -18.90 4.04 10.01
C LEU A 110 -19.37 4.68 11.31
N ARG A 111 -18.47 5.30 12.07
CA ARG A 111 -18.79 5.94 13.34
C ARG A 111 -18.05 7.27 13.49
N HIS A 112 -18.81 8.36 13.42
CA HIS A 112 -18.36 9.72 13.71
C HIS A 112 -18.04 9.91 15.20
N THR A 113 -16.91 9.36 15.64
CA THR A 113 -16.43 9.41 17.01
C THR A 113 -15.80 10.79 17.24
N LYS A 114 -16.49 11.61 18.04
CA LYS A 114 -15.97 12.92 18.42
C LYS A 114 -14.69 12.75 19.24
N ILE A 115 -13.62 13.40 18.79
CA ILE A 115 -12.35 13.44 19.51
C ILE A 115 -12.45 14.52 20.61
N PRO A 116 -12.16 14.18 21.88
CA PRO A 116 -12.13 15.16 22.97
C PRO A 116 -11.17 16.31 22.67
N ASP A 117 -11.56 17.55 23.01
CA ASP A 117 -10.79 18.75 22.68
C ASP A 117 -9.37 18.71 23.28
N GLU A 118 -9.22 18.12 24.47
CA GLU A 118 -7.93 17.92 25.15
C GLU A 118 -6.93 17.06 24.37
N LEU A 119 -7.41 16.19 23.46
CA LEU A 119 -6.57 15.27 22.69
C LEU A 119 -6.26 15.76 21.27
N LYS A 120 -6.97 16.79 20.78
CA LYS A 120 -6.87 17.23 19.39
C LYS A 120 -5.46 17.68 19.01
N ASP A 121 -4.85 18.50 19.87
CA ASP A 121 -3.50 19.03 19.62
C ASP A 121 -2.45 17.94 19.60
N ASP A 122 -2.61 16.89 20.42
CA ASP A 122 -1.68 15.77 20.46
C ASP A 122 -1.82 14.89 19.22
N PHE A 123 -3.05 14.64 18.74
CA PHE A 123 -3.26 13.92 17.49
C PHE A 123 -2.75 14.68 16.25
N LYS A 124 -2.80 16.02 16.24
CA LYS A 124 -2.31 16.82 15.09
C LYS A 124 -0.79 16.96 15.02
N LYS A 125 -0.08 16.78 16.13
CA LYS A 125 1.39 16.87 16.20
C LYS A 125 2.08 15.63 15.61
N HIS A 126 1.39 14.50 15.54
CA HIS A 126 1.91 13.22 15.07
C HIS A 126 1.39 12.90 13.66
#